data_AF-A0A2R6KUZ3-F1
#
_entry.id   AF-A0A2R6KUZ3-F1
#
_cell.length_a   1.000
_cell.length_b   1.000
_cell.length_c   1.000
_cell.angle_alpha   90.00
_cell.angle_beta   90.00
_cell.angle_gamma   90.00
#
_symmetry.space_group_name_H-M   'P 1'
#
loop_
_entity.id
_entity.type
_entity.pdbx_description
1 polymer ?
#
loop_
_entity_poly.entity_id
_entity_poly.type
_entity_poly.pdbx_seq_one_letter_code
_entity_poly.pdbx_strand_id
1 'polypeptide(L)'
;MSDPGEGIEDPSGVVGWLRWFWTTEEAPAVYVRDVVTSVGAVLLVGLLLFAVSGIWPPMVAIESSSMEPNMERGDLVFVMSEDRFVPDAAPTHDGDSTGVVPADRAAAAGHAEFNRPGDVIVYKRDGSERETPVIHRAKLWVGAGENWYERADPDAVGNAENCQALRYCPAPHAGFITKGDNDGTNGQYDQVSGLSAPVKPTWIIGTAEFRVPYLGQIRLLLQTSPAGPAVDRPTTDAPARRPPVAPAAANAAPTRGTPPASVAAGSDTPGRAT
;
A
#
# COMPACT_ATOMS: atom_id res chain seq x y z
N MET A 1 28.59 -70.01 20.99
CA MET A 1 27.36 -69.21 21.10
C MET A 1 27.52 -68.01 20.20
N SER A 2 26.80 -67.99 19.08
CA SER A 2 26.74 -66.84 18.18
C SER A 2 25.60 -65.95 18.66
N ASP A 3 25.90 -64.69 18.94
CA ASP A 3 24.91 -63.66 19.24
C ASP A 3 24.37 -63.12 17.89
N PRO A 4 23.08 -63.26 17.57
CA PRO A 4 22.53 -62.77 16.32
C PRO A 4 22.31 -61.26 16.41
N GLY A 5 22.77 -60.54 15.39
CA GLY A 5 22.69 -59.09 15.31
C GLY A 5 21.30 -58.54 15.62
N GLU A 6 21.26 -57.58 16.54
CA GLU A 6 20.17 -56.63 16.64
C GLU A 6 20.13 -55.83 15.32
N GLY A 7 19.15 -56.15 14.49
CA GLY A 7 18.87 -55.47 13.26
C GLY A 7 18.47 -54.03 13.56
N ILE A 8 19.30 -53.09 13.13
CA ILE A 8 18.82 -51.77 12.76
C ILE A 8 17.81 -52.03 11.63
N GLU A 9 16.52 -51.98 11.95
CA GLU A 9 15.44 -52.07 10.97
C GLU A 9 15.60 -50.91 9.98
N ASP A 10 16.25 -51.21 8.86
CA ASP A 10 16.42 -50.30 7.74
C ASP A 10 15.03 -49.92 7.19
N PRO A 11 14.61 -48.65 7.23
CA PRO A 11 13.28 -48.25 6.82
C PRO A 11 13.11 -48.44 5.31
N SER A 12 12.60 -49.61 4.91
CA SER A 12 12.29 -49.90 3.52
C SER A 12 11.10 -49.05 3.06
N GLY A 13 11.40 -47.95 2.36
CA GLY A 13 10.44 -47.10 1.64
C GLY A 13 10.04 -45.82 2.35
N VAL A 14 9.46 -44.88 1.58
CA VAL A 14 9.12 -43.51 2.03
C VAL A 14 8.21 -43.52 3.26
N VAL A 15 7.25 -44.46 3.32
CA VAL A 15 6.31 -44.61 4.46
C VAL A 15 7.02 -45.14 5.70
N GLY A 16 7.99 -46.05 5.54
CA GLY A 16 8.80 -46.57 6.64
C GLY A 16 9.71 -45.49 7.22
N TRP A 17 10.32 -44.69 6.36
CA TRP A 17 11.16 -43.56 6.76
C TRP A 17 10.36 -42.46 7.48
N LEU A 18 9.17 -42.13 6.98
CA LEU A 18 8.23 -41.23 7.66
C LEU A 18 7.84 -41.78 9.04
N ARG A 19 7.39 -43.03 9.12
CA ARG A 19 7.01 -43.64 10.40
C ARG A 19 8.18 -43.61 11.39
N TRP A 20 9.37 -44.05 10.99
CA TRP A 20 10.59 -43.99 11.80
C TRP A 20 10.88 -42.56 12.28
N PHE A 21 10.83 -41.57 11.38
CA PHE A 21 11.06 -40.17 11.73
C PHE A 21 10.06 -39.65 12.78
N TRP A 22 8.80 -40.10 12.72
CA TRP A 22 7.77 -39.70 13.68
C TRP A 22 7.82 -40.48 15.02
N THR A 23 8.45 -41.65 15.07
CA THR A 23 8.49 -42.53 16.28
C THR A 23 9.86 -42.61 16.98
N THR A 24 10.93 -42.09 16.38
CA THR A 24 12.29 -42.18 16.93
C THR A 24 12.52 -41.19 18.08
N GLU A 25 13.15 -41.65 19.17
CA GLU A 25 13.45 -40.84 20.36
C GLU A 25 14.87 -40.22 20.36
N GLU A 26 15.63 -40.41 19.27
CA GLU A 26 16.97 -39.84 19.12
C GLU A 26 16.93 -38.30 19.14
N ALA A 27 17.76 -37.68 19.99
CA ALA A 27 17.74 -36.24 20.23
C ALA A 27 17.79 -35.36 18.95
N PRO A 28 18.58 -35.69 17.91
CA PRO A 28 18.55 -34.93 16.65
C PRO A 28 17.23 -35.07 15.87
N ALA A 29 16.60 -36.26 15.88
CA ALA A 29 15.35 -36.51 15.18
C ALA A 29 14.18 -35.75 15.83
N VAL A 30 14.15 -35.74 17.17
CA VAL A 30 13.18 -34.95 17.95
C VAL A 30 13.33 -33.45 17.64
N TYR A 31 14.56 -32.93 17.65
CA TYR A 31 14.80 -31.52 17.31
C TYR A 31 14.31 -31.16 15.90
N VAL A 32 14.62 -31.99 14.89
CA VAL A 32 14.15 -31.76 13.51
C VAL A 32 12.62 -31.83 13.43
N ARG A 33 11.99 -32.78 14.12
CA ARG A 33 10.52 -32.88 14.19
C ARG A 33 9.90 -31.63 14.80
N ASP A 34 10.48 -31.10 15.88
CA ASP A 34 9.98 -29.90 16.54
C ASP A 34 10.10 -28.66 15.64
N VAL A 35 11.23 -28.52 14.91
CA VAL A 35 11.39 -27.47 13.91
C VAL A 35 10.39 -27.62 12.77
N VAL A 36 10.25 -28.82 12.20
CA VAL A 36 9.34 -29.09 11.07
C VAL A 36 7.88 -28.88 11.47
N THR A 37 7.47 -29.34 12.65
CA THR A 37 6.10 -29.15 13.14
C THR A 37 5.82 -27.68 13.46
N SER A 38 6.78 -26.94 14.02
CA SER A 38 6.64 -25.51 14.26
C SER A 38 6.51 -24.71 12.97
N VAL A 39 7.42 -24.93 12.01
CA VAL A 39 7.37 -24.29 10.69
C VAL A 39 6.09 -24.69 9.95
N GLY A 40 5.75 -25.98 9.97
CA GLY A 40 4.55 -26.52 9.36
C GLY A 40 3.26 -25.93 9.95
N ALA A 41 3.20 -25.74 11.26
CA ALA A 41 2.06 -25.10 11.93
C ALA A 41 1.91 -23.64 11.49
N VAL A 42 3.00 -22.86 11.43
CA VAL A 42 2.96 -21.47 10.96
C VAL A 42 2.53 -21.39 9.49
N LEU A 43 3.07 -22.27 8.63
CA LEU A 43 2.66 -22.35 7.23
C LEU A 43 1.20 -22.75 7.08
N LEU A 44 0.71 -23.70 7.87
CA LEU A 44 -0.68 -24.13 7.86
C LEU A 44 -1.61 -22.97 8.23
N VAL A 45 -1.30 -22.25 9.31
CA VAL A 45 -2.05 -21.06 9.71
C VAL A 45 -2.00 -20.00 8.63
N GLY A 46 -0.82 -19.73 8.06
CA GLY A 46 -0.67 -18.75 6.98
C GLY A 46 -1.47 -19.09 5.73
N LEU A 47 -1.42 -20.35 5.29
CA LEU A 47 -2.19 -20.86 4.15
C LEU A 47 -3.69 -20.83 4.43
N LEU A 48 -4.12 -21.15 5.65
CA LEU A 48 -5.52 -21.05 6.04
C LEU A 48 -6.01 -19.60 5.96
N LEU A 49 -5.25 -18.66 6.51
CA LEU A 49 -5.60 -17.25 6.46
C LEU A 49 -5.61 -16.72 5.02
N PHE A 50 -4.64 -17.11 4.19
CA PHE A 50 -4.61 -16.76 2.76
C PHE A 50 -5.80 -17.35 1.99
N ALA A 51 -6.16 -18.59 2.26
CA ALA A 51 -7.30 -19.24 1.62
C ALA A 51 -8.63 -18.52 1.94
N VAL A 52 -8.76 -18.01 3.17
CA VAL A 52 -9.94 -17.24 3.60
C VAL A 52 -9.92 -15.81 3.06
N SER A 53 -8.81 -15.09 3.23
CA SER A 53 -8.71 -13.65 2.91
C SER A 53 -8.42 -13.34 1.44
N GLY A 54 -7.80 -14.26 0.70
CA GLY A 54 -7.31 -14.01 -0.67
C GLY A 54 -6.06 -13.14 -0.77
N ILE A 55 -5.57 -12.57 0.34
CA ILE A 55 -4.43 -11.64 0.34
C ILE A 55 -3.38 -12.01 1.40
N TRP A 56 -2.13 -11.62 1.16
CA TRP A 56 -1.03 -11.83 2.10
C TRP A 56 -0.18 -10.56 2.24
N PRO A 57 0.06 -10.03 3.45
CA PRO A 57 -0.48 -10.48 4.74
C PRO A 57 -1.95 -10.03 4.94
N PRO A 58 -2.80 -10.85 5.58
CA PRO A 58 -4.23 -10.56 5.76
C PRO A 58 -4.52 -9.61 6.92
N MET A 59 -3.49 -9.17 7.64
CA MET A 59 -3.61 -8.28 8.80
C MET A 59 -2.68 -7.08 8.64
N VAL A 60 -3.21 -5.89 8.86
CA VAL A 60 -2.49 -4.61 8.79
C VAL A 60 -2.64 -3.84 10.10
N ALA A 61 -1.59 -3.14 10.53
CA ALA A 61 -1.65 -2.29 11.71
C ALA A 61 -1.94 -0.85 11.28
N ILE A 62 -2.77 -0.16 12.06
CA ILE A 62 -3.20 1.20 11.75
C ILE A 62 -2.20 2.20 12.30
N GLU A 63 -1.61 3.01 11.42
CA GLU A 63 -0.59 3.99 11.78
C GLU A 63 -1.16 5.41 11.96
N SER A 64 -2.29 5.70 11.32
CA SER A 64 -2.89 7.05 11.30
C SER A 64 -4.22 7.12 12.05
N SER A 65 -4.56 8.32 12.51
CA SER A 65 -5.83 8.63 13.20
C SER A 65 -6.97 8.99 12.22
N SER A 66 -6.77 8.80 10.92
CA SER A 66 -7.70 9.25 9.85
C SER A 66 -9.07 8.60 9.90
N MET A 67 -9.18 7.47 10.61
CA MET A 67 -10.39 6.67 10.72
C MET A 67 -11.02 6.69 12.12
N GLU A 68 -10.51 7.53 13.02
CA GLU A 68 -11.11 7.73 14.34
C GLU A 68 -12.49 8.39 14.23
N PRO A 69 -13.47 8.02 15.09
CA PRO A 69 -13.37 7.10 16.22
C PRO A 69 -13.61 5.62 15.85
N ASN A 70 -13.86 5.31 14.58
CA ASN A 70 -14.26 3.95 14.17
C ASN A 70 -13.09 2.97 14.15
N MET A 71 -11.88 3.48 13.98
CA MET A 71 -10.64 2.72 14.01
C MET A 71 -9.51 3.59 14.59
N GLU A 72 -8.82 3.07 15.60
CA GLU A 72 -7.81 3.80 16.35
C GLU A 72 -6.40 3.45 15.89
N ARG A 73 -5.45 4.36 16.13
CA ARG A 73 -4.02 4.07 15.90
C ARG A 73 -3.59 2.89 16.76
N GLY A 74 -2.95 1.91 16.13
CA GLY A 74 -2.48 0.69 16.78
C GLY A 74 -3.51 -0.44 16.81
N ASP A 75 -4.68 -0.27 16.17
CA ASP A 75 -5.57 -1.39 15.89
C ASP A 75 -4.93 -2.34 14.86
N LEU A 76 -5.22 -3.64 15.00
CA LEU A 76 -4.92 -4.64 13.98
C LEU A 76 -6.20 -4.90 13.19
N VAL A 77 -6.16 -4.66 11.88
CA VAL A 77 -7.31 -4.85 11.00
C VAL A 77 -7.09 -6.04 10.10
N PHE A 78 -8.10 -6.90 10.03
CA PHE A 78 -8.16 -7.99 9.08
C PHE A 78 -8.73 -7.47 7.76
N VAL A 79 -8.03 -7.76 6.68
CA VAL A 79 -8.33 -7.30 5.34
C VAL A 79 -8.57 -8.50 4.45
N MET A 80 -9.60 -8.43 3.61
CA MET A 80 -9.98 -9.46 2.65
C MET A 80 -10.00 -8.88 1.24
N SER A 81 -9.77 -9.73 0.25
CA SER A 81 -9.97 -9.39 -1.16
C SER A 81 -11.46 -9.14 -1.44
N GLU A 82 -11.75 -8.11 -2.22
CA GLU A 82 -13.11 -7.65 -2.56
C GLU A 82 -13.90 -8.68 -3.41
N ASP A 83 -13.21 -9.65 -4.01
CA ASP A 83 -13.81 -10.72 -4.81
C ASP A 83 -14.37 -11.89 -3.98
N ARG A 84 -14.08 -11.94 -2.67
CA ARG A 84 -14.48 -13.08 -1.82
C ARG A 84 -15.95 -13.06 -1.41
N PHE A 85 -16.44 -11.90 -1.03
CA PHE A 85 -17.82 -11.70 -0.60
C PHE A 85 -18.35 -10.45 -1.29
N VAL A 86 -18.80 -10.62 -2.53
CA VAL A 86 -19.35 -9.53 -3.32
C VAL A 86 -20.79 -9.28 -2.90
N PRO A 87 -21.12 -8.15 -2.25
CA PRO A 87 -22.49 -7.86 -1.89
C PRO A 87 -23.26 -7.40 -3.13
N ASP A 88 -24.55 -7.73 -3.23
CA ASP A 88 -25.41 -7.33 -4.38
C ASP A 88 -25.48 -5.80 -4.58
N ALA A 89 -25.19 -5.03 -3.53
CA ALA A 89 -25.16 -3.57 -3.56
C ALA A 89 -23.88 -2.98 -4.19
N ALA A 90 -22.85 -3.80 -4.41
CA ALA A 90 -21.60 -3.37 -5.02
C ALA A 90 -21.84 -2.96 -6.49
N PRO A 91 -21.32 -1.80 -6.93
CA PRO A 91 -21.35 -1.40 -8.33
C PRO A 91 -20.69 -2.42 -9.26
N THR A 92 -21.06 -2.37 -10.54
CA THR A 92 -20.42 -3.15 -11.60
C THR A 92 -19.54 -2.25 -12.45
N HIS A 93 -18.35 -2.73 -12.80
CA HIS A 93 -17.41 -2.07 -13.71
C HIS A 93 -16.86 -3.10 -14.69
N ASP A 94 -16.88 -2.80 -15.99
CA ASP A 94 -16.39 -3.68 -17.06
C ASP A 94 -16.97 -5.10 -17.08
N GLY A 95 -18.22 -5.25 -16.59
CA GLY A 95 -18.95 -6.51 -16.56
C GLY A 95 -18.82 -7.30 -15.26
N ASP A 96 -17.92 -6.89 -14.37
CA ASP A 96 -17.66 -7.54 -13.09
C ASP A 96 -18.06 -6.62 -11.93
N SER A 97 -18.42 -7.20 -10.78
CA SER A 97 -18.68 -6.41 -9.58
C SER A 97 -17.38 -5.84 -9.02
N THR A 98 -17.44 -4.61 -8.49
CA THR A 98 -16.30 -3.98 -7.82
C THR A 98 -16.03 -4.57 -6.43
N GLY A 99 -16.91 -5.43 -5.91
CA GLY A 99 -16.76 -6.07 -4.58
C GLY A 99 -16.92 -5.13 -3.38
N VAL A 100 -16.96 -3.81 -3.61
CA VAL A 100 -17.01 -2.77 -2.59
C VAL A 100 -18.34 -2.02 -2.65
N VAL A 101 -19.01 -1.86 -1.50
CA VAL A 101 -20.26 -1.14 -1.34
C VAL A 101 -20.00 0.29 -0.85
N PRO A 102 -20.19 1.32 -1.68
CA PRO A 102 -20.03 2.70 -1.25
C PRO A 102 -21.19 3.15 -0.35
N ALA A 103 -20.91 4.13 0.52
CA ALA A 103 -21.85 4.59 1.55
C ALA A 103 -23.22 5.05 1.01
N ASP A 104 -23.27 5.65 -0.18
CA ASP A 104 -24.50 6.09 -0.83
C ASP A 104 -25.44 4.95 -1.23
N ARG A 105 -24.89 3.75 -1.46
CA ARG A 105 -25.68 2.53 -1.71
C ARG A 105 -25.90 1.70 -0.45
N ALA A 106 -24.94 1.71 0.45
CA ALA A 106 -24.96 0.91 1.67
C ALA A 106 -26.18 1.20 2.54
N ALA A 107 -26.60 2.47 2.65
CA ALA A 107 -27.76 2.87 3.44
C ALA A 107 -29.06 2.20 2.95
N ALA A 108 -29.27 2.13 1.63
CA ALA A 108 -30.44 1.47 1.05
C ALA A 108 -30.38 -0.06 1.17
N ALA A 109 -29.17 -0.63 1.18
CA ALA A 109 -28.93 -2.06 1.32
C ALA A 109 -28.90 -2.55 2.79
N GLY A 110 -28.96 -1.64 3.77
CA GLY A 110 -28.78 -1.99 5.18
C GLY A 110 -27.37 -2.49 5.51
N HIS A 111 -26.38 -2.13 4.68
CA HIS A 111 -24.99 -2.55 4.82
C HIS A 111 -24.18 -1.52 5.61
N ALA A 112 -23.39 -1.97 6.58
CA ALA A 112 -22.57 -1.09 7.40
C ALA A 112 -21.32 -1.80 7.90
N GLU A 113 -20.22 -1.07 7.94
CA GLU A 113 -18.92 -1.54 8.42
C GLU A 113 -18.36 -0.54 9.44
N PHE A 114 -17.85 -1.04 10.56
CA PHE A 114 -17.40 -0.21 11.69
C PHE A 114 -18.44 0.84 12.13
N ASN A 115 -19.71 0.43 12.25
CA ASN A 115 -20.84 1.27 12.69
C ASN A 115 -21.21 2.44 11.77
N ARG A 116 -20.75 2.45 10.51
CA ARG A 116 -21.17 3.44 9.51
C ARG A 116 -21.47 2.78 8.16
N PRO A 117 -22.34 3.38 7.32
CA PRO A 117 -22.65 2.85 6.00
C PRO A 117 -21.43 2.87 5.06
N GLY A 118 -21.27 1.80 4.30
CA GLY A 118 -20.27 1.65 3.24
C GLY A 118 -18.96 1.06 3.73
N ASP A 119 -18.24 0.44 2.81
CA ASP A 119 -17.04 -0.32 3.11
C ASP A 119 -15.82 0.56 3.40
N VAL A 120 -14.91 0.05 4.21
CA VAL A 120 -13.59 0.64 4.45
C VAL A 120 -12.57 -0.12 3.62
N ILE A 121 -11.95 0.56 2.68
CA ILE A 121 -11.02 -0.05 1.73
C ILE A 121 -9.58 0.38 2.01
N VAL A 122 -8.66 -0.56 1.87
CA VAL A 122 -7.22 -0.31 1.80
C VAL A 122 -6.83 -0.19 0.34
N TYR A 123 -6.23 0.93 -0.06
CA TYR A 123 -5.90 1.19 -1.46
C TYR A 123 -4.54 1.86 -1.66
N LYS A 124 -4.00 1.70 -2.86
CA LYS A 124 -2.76 2.34 -3.32
C LYS A 124 -3.07 3.74 -3.84
N ARG A 125 -2.41 4.76 -3.28
CA ARG A 125 -2.55 6.15 -3.74
C ARG A 125 -2.13 6.25 -5.21
N ASP A 126 -3.05 6.69 -6.07
CA ASP A 126 -2.84 6.79 -7.52
C ASP A 126 -2.21 5.53 -8.16
N GLY A 127 -2.44 4.36 -7.56
CA GLY A 127 -1.86 3.08 -7.98
C GLY A 127 -0.35 2.90 -7.70
N SER A 128 0.26 3.77 -6.91
CA SER A 128 1.69 3.71 -6.58
C SER A 128 2.02 2.56 -5.61
N GLU A 129 2.99 1.72 -5.98
CA GLU A 129 3.55 0.67 -5.11
C GLU A 129 4.58 1.20 -4.11
N ARG A 130 5.01 2.46 -4.25
CA ARG A 130 6.08 3.05 -3.44
C ARG A 130 5.55 3.85 -2.25
N GLU A 131 4.27 4.13 -2.23
CA GLU A 131 3.64 4.92 -1.19
C GLU A 131 2.94 4.04 -0.18
N THR A 132 2.84 4.52 1.05
CA THR A 132 2.06 3.85 2.10
C THR A 132 0.59 3.78 1.67
N PRO A 133 -0.04 2.59 1.68
CA PRO A 133 -1.45 2.45 1.39
C PRO A 133 -2.32 3.30 2.32
N VAL A 134 -3.46 3.73 1.81
CA VAL A 134 -4.46 4.52 2.53
C VAL A 134 -5.62 3.61 2.90
N ILE A 135 -6.16 3.75 4.11
CA ILE A 135 -7.35 3.04 4.56
C ILE A 135 -8.45 4.05 4.85
N HIS A 136 -9.46 4.14 3.97
CA HIS A 136 -10.56 5.10 4.09
C HIS A 136 -11.88 4.47 3.64
N ARG A 137 -12.99 5.11 4.00
CA ARG A 137 -14.32 4.65 3.64
C ARG A 137 -14.68 5.01 2.21
N ALA A 138 -15.22 4.06 1.47
CA ALA A 138 -15.83 4.29 0.16
C ALA A 138 -17.15 5.07 0.35
N LYS A 139 -17.20 6.28 -0.21
CA LYS A 139 -18.35 7.17 -0.08
C LYS A 139 -19.28 7.10 -1.29
N LEU A 140 -18.70 7.13 -2.49
CA LEU A 140 -19.42 7.12 -3.76
C LEU A 140 -18.68 6.24 -4.76
N TRP A 141 -19.42 5.59 -5.66
CA TRP A 141 -18.88 5.10 -6.92
C TRP A 141 -19.26 6.04 -8.05
N VAL A 142 -18.27 6.42 -8.85
CA VAL A 142 -18.41 7.38 -9.96
C VAL A 142 -17.92 6.76 -11.27
N GLY A 143 -18.58 7.08 -12.37
CA GLY A 143 -18.19 6.71 -13.73
C GLY A 143 -17.22 7.70 -14.36
N ALA A 144 -16.55 7.31 -15.45
CA ALA A 144 -15.69 8.21 -16.21
C ALA A 144 -16.50 9.38 -16.81
N GLY A 145 -16.01 10.60 -16.61
CA GLY A 145 -16.67 11.83 -17.04
C GLY A 145 -17.87 12.25 -16.18
N GLU A 146 -18.15 11.55 -15.06
CA GLU A 146 -19.30 11.88 -14.20
C GLU A 146 -19.08 13.21 -13.46
N ASN A 147 -20.11 14.05 -13.46
CA ASN A 147 -20.25 15.16 -12.53
C ASN A 147 -20.68 14.62 -11.16
N TRP A 148 -19.72 14.17 -10.37
CA TRP A 148 -20.00 13.59 -9.07
C TRP A 148 -20.25 14.63 -7.97
N TYR A 149 -19.99 15.92 -8.22
CA TYR A 149 -20.31 17.00 -7.29
C TYR A 149 -21.80 17.03 -6.91
N GLU A 150 -22.69 16.70 -7.85
CA GLU A 150 -24.14 16.68 -7.62
C GLU A 150 -24.58 15.64 -6.58
N ARG A 151 -23.79 14.59 -6.38
CA ARG A 151 -24.02 13.52 -5.40
C ARG A 151 -23.12 13.61 -4.18
N ALA A 152 -22.17 14.55 -4.19
CA ALA A 152 -21.22 14.73 -3.12
C ALA A 152 -21.90 15.24 -1.85
N ASP A 153 -21.36 14.85 -0.70
CA ASP A 153 -21.66 15.51 0.56
C ASP A 153 -21.12 16.96 0.52
N PRO A 154 -21.97 17.99 0.66
CA PRO A 154 -21.55 19.39 0.61
C PRO A 154 -20.48 19.73 1.66
N ASP A 155 -20.47 19.05 2.80
CA ASP A 155 -19.50 19.31 3.86
C ASP A 155 -18.11 18.73 3.53
N ALA A 156 -18.04 17.79 2.57
CA ALA A 156 -16.82 17.09 2.19
C ALA A 156 -16.12 17.64 0.93
N VAL A 157 -16.72 18.62 0.24
CA VAL A 157 -16.17 19.25 -0.98
C VAL A 157 -15.43 20.57 -0.72
N GLY A 158 -15.33 20.99 0.55
CA GLY A 158 -14.67 22.23 0.92
C GLY A 158 -15.41 23.46 0.38
N ASN A 159 -14.69 24.37 -0.27
CA ASN A 159 -15.27 25.61 -0.83
C ASN A 159 -15.63 25.48 -2.32
N ALA A 160 -15.63 24.27 -2.88
CA ALA A 160 -15.98 24.08 -4.27
C ALA A 160 -17.47 24.38 -4.49
N GLU A 161 -17.78 25.24 -5.45
CA GLU A 161 -19.17 25.62 -5.77
C GLU A 161 -19.77 24.75 -6.89
N ASN A 162 -18.93 24.00 -7.61
CA ASN A 162 -19.30 23.14 -8.72
C ASN A 162 -18.20 22.12 -9.02
N CYS A 163 -18.49 21.22 -9.95
CA CYS A 163 -17.57 20.20 -10.44
C CYS A 163 -16.25 20.79 -10.96
N GLN A 164 -16.30 21.88 -11.73
CA GLN A 164 -15.11 22.48 -12.34
C GLN A 164 -14.13 23.08 -11.32
N ALA A 165 -14.61 23.39 -10.11
CA ALA A 165 -13.76 23.82 -9.00
C ALA A 165 -13.00 22.66 -8.32
N LEU A 166 -13.39 21.40 -8.59
CA LEU A 166 -12.76 20.21 -8.04
C LEU A 166 -11.74 19.61 -9.01
N ARG A 167 -10.56 19.24 -8.48
CA ARG A 167 -9.44 18.71 -9.28
C ARG A 167 -9.80 17.48 -10.12
N TYR A 168 -10.63 16.59 -9.57
CA TYR A 168 -11.00 15.33 -10.21
C TYR A 168 -12.49 15.28 -10.56
N CYS A 169 -13.09 16.43 -10.89
CA CYS A 169 -14.46 16.50 -11.40
C CYS A 169 -14.47 17.33 -12.72
N PRO A 170 -15.03 16.81 -13.83
CA PRO A 170 -15.62 15.48 -13.97
C PRO A 170 -14.62 14.36 -13.71
N ALA A 171 -15.10 13.20 -13.26
CA ALA A 171 -14.21 12.11 -12.87
C ALA A 171 -13.30 11.68 -14.04
N PRO A 172 -11.96 11.64 -13.88
CA PRO A 172 -11.05 11.31 -14.97
C PRO A 172 -11.17 9.84 -15.44
N HIS A 173 -11.71 8.98 -14.58
CA HIS A 173 -12.03 7.58 -14.84
C HIS A 173 -13.02 7.10 -13.78
N ALA A 174 -13.57 5.88 -13.98
CA ALA A 174 -14.39 5.25 -12.98
C ALA A 174 -13.56 4.93 -11.71
N GLY A 175 -14.20 5.00 -10.56
CA GLY A 175 -13.56 4.73 -9.28
C GLY A 175 -14.39 5.15 -8.08
N PHE A 176 -13.84 4.88 -6.89
CA PHE A 176 -14.44 5.28 -5.63
C PHE A 176 -13.97 6.67 -5.18
N ILE A 177 -14.91 7.50 -4.74
CA ILE A 177 -14.62 8.67 -3.92
C ILE A 177 -14.52 8.20 -2.48
N THR A 178 -13.45 8.56 -1.79
CA THR A 178 -13.10 8.02 -0.47
C THR A 178 -12.88 9.13 0.55
N LYS A 179 -13.09 8.82 1.83
CA LYS A 179 -12.90 9.76 2.95
C LYS A 179 -12.51 9.01 4.22
N GLY A 180 -11.56 9.57 4.97
CA GLY A 180 -11.34 9.16 6.35
C GLY A 180 -12.55 9.45 7.24
N ASP A 181 -12.79 8.61 8.24
CA ASP A 181 -13.90 8.77 9.17
C ASP A 181 -13.70 9.88 10.21
N ASN A 182 -12.45 10.33 10.40
CA ASN A 182 -12.10 11.39 11.33
C ASN A 182 -12.36 12.76 10.71
N ASP A 183 -13.47 13.39 11.07
CA ASP A 183 -13.84 14.70 10.53
C ASP A 183 -12.86 15.82 10.92
N GLY A 184 -12.07 15.65 11.98
CA GLY A 184 -11.05 16.61 12.39
C GLY A 184 -9.76 16.58 11.55
N THR A 185 -9.43 15.43 10.95
CA THR A 185 -8.22 15.27 10.11
C THR A 185 -8.53 15.01 8.63
N ASN A 186 -9.74 14.54 8.34
CA ASN A 186 -10.23 14.14 7.02
C ASN A 186 -11.62 14.73 6.76
N GLY A 187 -11.79 16.04 7.00
CA GLY A 187 -13.07 16.73 6.75
C GLY A 187 -13.50 16.72 5.27
N GLN A 188 -12.55 16.56 4.34
CA GLN A 188 -12.80 16.56 2.90
C GLN A 188 -12.57 15.18 2.29
N TYR A 189 -13.17 14.92 1.12
CA TYR A 189 -12.84 13.74 0.33
C TYR A 189 -11.36 13.71 -0.08
N ASP A 190 -10.84 12.51 -0.25
CA ASP A 190 -9.46 12.27 -0.69
C ASP A 190 -9.17 12.92 -2.05
N GLN A 191 -10.19 12.95 -2.91
CA GLN A 191 -10.14 13.57 -4.24
C GLN A 191 -10.17 15.10 -4.18
N VAL A 192 -10.71 15.68 -3.10
CA VAL A 192 -10.78 17.13 -2.88
C VAL A 192 -9.48 17.64 -2.28
N SER A 193 -8.95 16.93 -1.27
CA SER A 193 -7.67 17.25 -0.63
C SER A 193 -6.45 16.98 -1.52
N GLY A 194 -6.65 16.28 -2.63
CA GLY A 194 -5.58 15.88 -3.55
C GLY A 194 -4.76 14.70 -3.05
N LEU A 195 -5.31 13.91 -2.12
CA LEU A 195 -4.70 12.70 -1.61
C LEU A 195 -4.58 11.66 -2.72
N SER A 196 -5.63 11.42 -3.50
CA SER A 196 -5.67 10.45 -4.61
C SER A 196 -6.74 10.84 -5.63
N ALA A 197 -6.58 10.45 -6.89
CA ALA A 197 -7.68 10.40 -7.87
C ALA A 197 -8.78 9.40 -7.43
N PRO A 198 -9.97 9.35 -8.08
CA PRO A 198 -10.99 8.35 -7.78
C PRO A 198 -10.37 6.94 -7.76
N VAL A 199 -10.58 6.18 -6.70
CA VAL A 199 -9.84 4.93 -6.48
C VAL A 199 -10.35 3.85 -7.43
N LYS A 200 -9.52 3.42 -8.39
CA LYS A 200 -9.86 2.33 -9.31
C LYS A 200 -9.99 1.01 -8.54
N PRO A 201 -10.87 0.08 -8.97
CA PRO A 201 -10.90 -1.27 -8.39
C PRO A 201 -9.51 -1.93 -8.36
N THR A 202 -8.73 -1.78 -9.43
CA THR A 202 -7.36 -2.31 -9.53
C THR A 202 -6.34 -1.69 -8.55
N TRP A 203 -6.69 -0.61 -7.86
CA TRP A 203 -5.84 0.02 -6.83
C TRP A 203 -6.20 -0.43 -5.42
N ILE A 204 -7.32 -1.13 -5.26
CA ILE A 204 -7.76 -1.69 -4.00
C ILE A 204 -6.89 -2.89 -3.67
N ILE A 205 -6.42 -2.95 -2.44
CA ILE A 205 -5.67 -4.07 -1.87
C ILE A 205 -6.64 -5.04 -1.20
N GLY A 206 -7.69 -4.49 -0.59
CA GLY A 206 -8.79 -5.25 -0.02
C GLY A 206 -9.70 -4.37 0.82
N THR A 207 -10.77 -4.97 1.31
CA THR A 207 -11.75 -4.39 2.24
C THR A 207 -11.37 -4.79 3.66
N ALA A 208 -11.43 -3.83 4.59
CA ALA A 208 -11.34 -4.13 6.01
C ALA A 208 -12.61 -4.88 6.43
N GLU A 209 -12.52 -5.83 7.35
CA GLU A 209 -13.69 -6.66 7.71
C GLU A 209 -13.94 -6.65 9.20
N PHE A 210 -12.86 -6.71 9.98
CA PHE A 210 -12.94 -6.54 11.43
C PHE A 210 -11.63 -6.01 11.99
N ARG A 211 -11.73 -5.41 13.17
CA ARG A 211 -10.58 -4.89 13.93
C ARG A 211 -10.43 -5.62 15.25
N VAL A 212 -9.19 -5.80 15.68
CA VAL A 212 -8.84 -6.20 17.03
C VAL A 212 -8.09 -5.06 17.70
N PRO A 213 -8.70 -4.39 18.69
CA PRO A 213 -8.10 -3.24 19.35
C PRO A 213 -6.73 -3.57 19.96
N TYR A 214 -5.81 -2.60 19.92
CA TYR A 214 -4.49 -2.63 20.57
C TYR A 214 -3.47 -3.67 20.06
N LEU A 215 -3.88 -4.72 19.34
CA LEU A 215 -2.95 -5.76 18.87
C LEU A 215 -1.95 -5.26 17.82
N GLY A 216 -2.31 -4.22 17.06
CA GLY A 216 -1.42 -3.60 16.08
C GLY A 216 -0.22 -2.92 16.73
N GLN A 217 -0.33 -2.47 17.99
CA GLN A 217 0.77 -1.86 18.73
C GLN A 217 1.96 -2.82 18.88
N ILE A 218 1.72 -4.12 19.07
CA ILE A 218 2.79 -5.13 19.15
C ILE A 218 3.59 -5.16 17.84
N ARG A 219 2.88 -5.15 16.70
CA ARG A 219 3.53 -5.10 15.38
C ARG A 219 4.30 -3.80 15.16
N LEU A 220 3.70 -2.65 15.52
CA LEU A 220 4.35 -1.35 15.38
C LEU A 220 5.61 -1.24 16.26
N LEU A 221 5.58 -1.79 17.48
CA LEU A 221 6.72 -1.86 18.40
C LEU A 221 7.87 -2.74 17.85
N LEU A 222 7.53 -3.87 17.22
CA LEU A 222 8.52 -4.75 16.59
C LEU A 222 9.16 -4.11 15.36
N GLN A 223 8.42 -3.30 14.61
CA GLN A 223 8.93 -2.57 13.44
C GLN A 223 9.77 -1.34 13.82
N THR A 224 9.48 -0.71 14.96
CA THR A 224 10.26 0.42 15.49
C THR A 224 11.48 -0.01 16.32
N SER A 225 11.60 -1.30 16.64
CA SER A 225 12.78 -1.85 17.31
C SER A 225 13.90 -2.10 16.30
N PRO A 226 15.10 -1.49 16.44
CA PRO A 226 16.25 -1.76 15.56
C PRO A 226 16.89 -3.14 15.79
N ALA A 227 16.22 -4.06 16.49
CA ALA A 227 16.73 -5.37 16.84
C ALA A 227 16.51 -6.39 15.71
N GLY A 228 17.05 -6.10 14.52
CA GLY A 228 17.52 -7.19 13.67
C GLY A 228 18.77 -7.79 14.31
N PRO A 229 19.02 -9.11 14.23
CA PRO A 229 20.28 -9.66 14.67
C PRO A 229 21.40 -8.93 13.91
N ALA A 230 22.32 -8.32 14.64
CA ALA A 230 23.54 -7.79 14.07
C ALA A 230 24.30 -8.97 13.48
N VAL A 231 24.07 -9.24 12.19
CA VAL A 231 24.96 -10.07 11.40
C VAL A 231 26.22 -9.23 11.25
N ASP A 232 27.17 -9.48 12.13
CA ASP A 232 28.52 -8.94 12.06
C ASP A 232 29.10 -9.38 10.72
N ARG A 233 29.05 -8.48 9.73
CA ARG A 233 29.78 -8.69 8.48
C ARG A 233 31.27 -8.59 8.83
N PRO A 234 32.11 -9.56 8.45
CA PRO A 234 33.54 -9.45 8.64
C PRO A 234 34.01 -8.14 8.00
N THR A 235 34.62 -7.28 8.81
CA THR A 235 35.21 -6.02 8.39
C THR A 235 36.26 -6.35 7.32
N THR A 236 35.90 -6.14 6.06
CA THR A 236 36.90 -6.12 4.98
C THR A 236 37.62 -4.80 5.10
N ASP A 237 38.95 -4.88 5.14
CA ASP A 237 39.90 -3.77 5.35
C ASP A 237 39.46 -2.45 4.71
N ALA A 238 39.52 -1.40 5.52
CA ALA A 238 39.35 -0.02 5.08
C ALA A 238 40.41 0.34 4.01
N PRO A 239 40.04 0.98 2.90
CA PRO A 239 41.04 1.53 2.00
C PRO A 239 41.71 2.74 2.67
N ALA A 240 43.04 2.74 2.62
CA ALA A 240 43.90 3.75 3.21
C ALA A 240 43.51 5.20 2.83
N ARG A 241 43.54 6.10 3.82
CA ARG A 241 43.39 7.55 3.66
C ARG A 241 44.42 8.09 2.66
N ARG A 242 43.95 8.77 1.61
CA ARG A 242 44.79 9.69 0.83
C ARG A 242 45.00 11.00 1.63
N PRO A 243 46.20 11.58 1.63
CA PRO A 243 46.46 12.87 2.28
C PRO A 243 45.78 14.03 1.53
N PRO A 244 45.49 15.15 2.22
CA PRO A 244 44.79 16.28 1.64
C PRO A 244 45.69 17.06 0.67
N VAL A 245 45.14 17.42 -0.49
CA VAL A 245 45.77 18.35 -1.44
C VAL A 245 45.40 19.78 -1.04
N ALA A 246 46.42 20.62 -0.84
CA ALA A 246 46.28 22.03 -0.50
C ALA A 246 45.65 22.86 -1.65
N PRO A 247 44.95 23.98 -1.36
CA PRO A 247 44.39 24.84 -2.40
C PRO A 247 45.49 25.67 -3.08
N ALA A 248 45.55 25.60 -4.42
CA ALA A 248 46.38 26.50 -5.22
C ALA A 248 45.68 27.86 -5.39
N ALA A 249 46.42 28.92 -5.11
CA ALA A 249 46.01 30.31 -5.18
C ALA A 249 45.71 30.80 -6.62
N ALA A 250 44.87 31.83 -6.69
CA ALA A 250 44.47 32.57 -7.87
C ALA A 250 45.65 33.22 -8.62
N ASN A 251 45.50 33.33 -9.94
CA ASN A 251 46.12 34.38 -10.75
C ASN A 251 45.26 34.70 -11.99
N ALA A 252 45.46 35.93 -12.47
CA ALA A 252 44.50 36.79 -13.15
C ALA A 252 44.31 36.59 -14.67
N ALA A 253 43.29 37.32 -15.16
CA ALA A 253 42.74 37.53 -16.51
C ALA A 253 43.69 37.51 -17.73
N PRO A 254 43.10 37.40 -18.95
CA PRO A 254 43.15 38.60 -19.80
C PRO A 254 41.87 38.94 -20.62
N THR A 255 41.63 40.25 -20.68
CA THR A 255 41.17 41.12 -21.80
C THR A 255 39.93 40.80 -22.66
N ARG A 256 39.02 41.79 -22.67
CA ARG A 256 37.87 41.98 -23.57
C ARG A 256 38.32 42.27 -25.01
N GLY A 257 37.67 41.62 -25.97
CA GLY A 257 37.70 41.97 -27.40
C GLY A 257 36.40 42.65 -27.83
N THR A 258 36.55 43.82 -28.45
CA THR A 258 35.55 44.74 -29.01
C THR A 258 34.74 44.15 -30.17
N PRO A 259 33.43 44.41 -30.30
CA PRO A 259 32.68 44.11 -31.54
C PRO A 259 32.83 45.25 -32.58
N PRO A 260 32.85 44.94 -33.89
CA PRO A 260 32.98 45.97 -34.92
C PRO A 260 31.69 46.74 -35.19
N ALA A 261 31.89 47.97 -35.65
CA ALA A 261 30.92 49.02 -35.90
C ALA A 261 29.97 48.75 -37.07
N SER A 262 28.74 49.24 -36.91
CA SER A 262 27.78 49.48 -37.97
C SER A 262 28.19 50.70 -38.80
N VAL A 263 28.18 50.56 -40.13
CA VAL A 263 28.30 51.66 -41.08
C VAL A 263 26.94 51.85 -41.75
N ALA A 264 26.46 53.09 -41.71
CA ALA A 264 25.28 53.55 -42.44
C ALA A 264 25.69 54.21 -43.77
N ALA A 265 24.93 53.91 -44.82
CA ALA A 265 24.73 54.68 -46.04
C ALA A 265 23.43 54.10 -46.66
N GLY A 266 22.42 54.82 -47.15
CA GLY A 266 22.25 56.22 -47.46
C GLY A 266 21.29 56.30 -48.67
N SER A 267 20.21 57.08 -48.52
CA SER A 267 19.39 57.76 -49.54
C SER A 267 18.48 57.02 -50.56
N ASP A 268 17.26 57.59 -50.63
CA ASP A 268 16.40 57.89 -51.80
C ASP A 268 15.51 56.85 -52.48
N THR A 269 14.18 57.02 -52.33
CA THR A 269 13.29 57.76 -53.29
C THR A 269 11.80 57.48 -52.99
N PRO A 270 10.88 58.48 -53.07
CA PRO A 270 9.43 58.27 -52.99
C PRO A 270 8.75 58.21 -54.38
N GLY A 271 7.66 57.43 -54.54
CA GLY A 271 6.91 57.45 -55.82
C GLY A 271 5.70 56.50 -55.96
N ARG A 272 4.52 56.98 -55.54
CA ARG A 272 3.21 57.07 -56.25
C ARG A 272 2.66 55.91 -57.14
N ALA A 273 1.36 55.63 -56.90
CA ALA A 273 0.31 55.06 -57.77
C ALA A 273 0.52 53.62 -58.28
N THR A 274 -0.48 52.74 -58.28
CA THR A 274 -1.92 52.87 -58.56
C THR A 274 -2.78 52.04 -57.62
#